data_AF-A0A5C4N3L8-F1
#
_entry.id   AF-A0A5C4N3L8-F1
#
_cell.length_a   1.000
_cell.length_b   1.000
_cell.length_c   1.000
_cell.angle_alpha   90.00
_cell.angle_beta   90.00
_cell.angle_gamma   90.00
#
_symmetry.space_group_name_H-M   'P 1'
#
loop_
_entity.id
_entity.type
_entity.pdbx_description
1 polymer ?
#
loop_
_entity_poly.entity_id
_entity_poly.type
_entity_poly.pdbx_seq_one_letter_code
_entity_poly.pdbx_strand_id
1 'polypeptide(L)'
;MHLVQILLPTADNDGQPFPAEQFQALRRELTDRFGGATVYAQAPAEGFWQGGPATRRDEIVIFEVMCETLDEPWWRARRQALEAEFR
;
A
#
# COMPACT_ATOMS: atom_id res chain seq x y z
N MET A 1 7.05 19.56 2.57
CA MET A 1 7.38 18.43 1.68
C MET A 1 7.52 17.18 2.53
N HIS A 2 6.65 16.21 2.26
CA HIS A 2 6.55 14.94 2.98
C HIS A 2 6.52 13.81 1.96
N LEU A 3 7.21 12.71 2.25
CA LEU A 3 7.04 11.45 1.55
C LEU A 3 6.01 10.64 2.31
N VAL A 4 4.96 10.17 1.64
CA VAL A 4 4.02 9.19 2.18
C VAL A 4 4.24 7.86 1.49
N GLN A 5 4.49 6.83 2.29
CA GLN A 5 4.63 5.44 1.84
C GLN A 5 3.41 4.64 2.28
N ILE A 6 2.79 3.92 1.35
CA ILE A 6 1.67 3.02 1.59
C ILE A 6 2.16 1.61 1.27
N LEU A 7 2.06 0.71 2.25
CA LEU A 7 2.47 -0.69 2.11
C LEU A 7 1.19 -1.52 2.07
N LEU A 8 0.98 -2.25 0.98
CA LEU A 8 -0.20 -3.09 0.79
C LEU A 8 0.20 -4.55 0.58
N PRO A 9 -0.55 -5.50 1.16
CA PRO A 9 -0.36 -6.91 0.86
C PRO A 9 -0.74 -7.21 -0.60
N THR A 10 -0.10 -8.22 -1.18
CA THR A 10 -0.44 -8.73 -2.51
C THR A 10 -1.54 -9.78 -2.49
N ALA A 11 -1.84 -10.36 -1.33
CA ALA A 11 -2.85 -11.40 -1.15
C ALA A 11 -3.62 -11.21 0.17
N ASP A 12 -4.85 -11.74 0.20
CA ASP A 12 -5.72 -11.73 1.39
C ASP A 12 -5.26 -12.71 2.48
N ASN A 13 -5.99 -12.77 3.60
CA ASN A 13 -5.67 -13.67 4.72
C ASN A 13 -5.69 -15.17 4.34
N ASP A 14 -6.44 -15.54 3.29
CA ASP A 14 -6.53 -16.90 2.77
C ASP A 14 -5.43 -17.19 1.71
N GLY A 15 -4.62 -16.19 1.36
CA GLY A 15 -3.54 -16.28 0.39
C GLY A 15 -3.98 -16.09 -1.06
N GLN A 16 -5.19 -15.59 -1.30
CA GLN A 16 -5.67 -15.27 -2.65
C GLN A 16 -5.11 -13.91 -3.09
N PRO A 17 -4.50 -13.82 -4.28
CA PRO A 17 -3.92 -12.57 -4.76
C PRO A 17 -5.00 -11.52 -5.03
N PHE A 18 -4.74 -10.27 -4.63
CA PHE A 18 -5.60 -9.15 -4.97
C PHE A 18 -5.51 -8.86 -6.48
N PRO A 19 -6.64 -8.49 -7.12
CA PRO A 19 -6.66 -8.17 -8.54
C PRO A 19 -5.87 -6.89 -8.85
N ALA A 20 -5.15 -6.89 -9.97
CA ALA A 20 -4.29 -5.78 -10.39
C ALA A 20 -5.05 -4.44 -10.51
N GLU A 21 -6.35 -4.51 -10.82
CA GLU A 21 -7.24 -3.37 -10.97
C GLU A 21 -7.36 -2.54 -9.68
N GLN A 22 -7.27 -3.17 -8.50
CA GLN A 22 -7.30 -2.47 -7.21
C GLN A 22 -6.06 -1.58 -7.04
N PHE A 23 -4.88 -2.12 -7.31
CA PHE A 23 -3.63 -1.36 -7.29
C PHE A 23 -3.61 -0.25 -8.35
N GLN A 24 -4.16 -0.51 -9.54
CA GLN A 24 -4.28 0.49 -10.61
C GLN A 24 -5.26 1.62 -10.25
N ALA A 25 -6.33 1.34 -9.50
CA ALA A 25 -7.27 2.34 -9.02
C ALA A 25 -6.58 3.27 -8.01
N LEU A 26 -5.86 2.71 -7.02
CA LEU A 26 -5.09 3.49 -6.06
C LEU A 26 -4.01 4.34 -6.76
N ARG A 27 -3.26 3.78 -7.71
CA ARG A 27 -2.25 4.54 -8.47
C ARG A 27 -2.85 5.76 -9.15
N ARG A 28 -4.03 5.61 -9.79
CA ARG A 28 -4.72 6.71 -10.47
C ARG A 28 -5.15 7.78 -9.48
N GLU A 29 -5.81 7.39 -8.40
CA GLU A 29 -6.24 8.31 -7.34
C GLU A 29 -5.07 9.14 -6.78
N LEU A 30 -3.95 8.48 -6.47
CA LEU A 30 -2.74 9.14 -5.95
C LEU A 30 -2.11 10.09 -6.99
N THR A 31 -2.09 9.69 -8.26
CA THR A 31 -1.55 10.53 -9.35
C THR A 31 -2.43 11.74 -9.60
N ASP A 32 -3.76 11.57 -9.61
CA ASP A 32 -4.74 12.63 -9.84
C ASP A 32 -4.71 13.67 -8.70
N ARG A 33 -4.51 13.22 -7.45
CA ARG A 33 -4.48 14.10 -6.28
C ARG A 33 -3.14 14.81 -6.07
N PHE A 34 -2.03 14.11 -6.27
CA PHE A 34 -0.69 14.60 -5.87
C PHE A 34 0.20 14.97 -7.06
N GLY A 35 -0.28 14.79 -8.30
CA GLY A 35 0.47 15.10 -9.52
C GLY A 35 1.53 14.06 -9.89
N GLY A 36 1.67 12.99 -9.10
CA GLY A 36 2.58 11.88 -9.37
C GLY A 36 2.58 10.83 -8.26
N ALA A 37 2.75 9.57 -8.62
CA ALA A 37 2.93 8.45 -7.70
C ALA A 37 3.94 7.45 -8.27
N THR A 38 4.83 6.95 -7.43
CA THR A 38 5.77 5.88 -7.78
C THR A 38 5.30 4.59 -7.12
N VAL A 39 5.31 3.49 -7.87
CA VAL A 39 4.88 2.17 -7.37
C VAL A 39 6.04 1.20 -7.50
N TYR A 40 6.41 0.57 -6.40
CA TYR A 40 7.34 -0.55 -6.37
C TYR A 40 6.54 -1.83 -6.17
N ALA A 41 6.31 -2.56 -7.27
CA ALA A 41 5.60 -3.84 -7.25
C ALA A 41 6.49 -5.01 -6.81
N GLN A 42 7.82 -4.82 -6.80
CA GLN A 42 8.80 -5.80 -6.34
C GLN A 42 9.96 -5.04 -5.69
N ALA A 43 9.75 -4.53 -4.48
CA ALA A 43 10.86 -4.44 -3.54
C ALA A 43 10.91 -5.80 -2.83
N PRO A 44 12.08 -6.45 -2.67
CA PRO A 44 12.23 -7.52 -1.69
C PRO A 44 12.12 -6.89 -0.29
N ALA A 45 10.93 -6.43 0.07
CA ALA A 45 10.62 -6.05 1.42
C ALA A 45 10.23 -7.33 2.14
N GLU A 46 11.23 -8.04 2.64
CA GLU A 46 11.01 -9.16 3.55
C GLU A 46 10.34 -8.62 4.82
N GLY A 47 9.02 -8.79 4.92
CA GLY A 47 8.26 -8.49 6.13
C GLY A 47 8.60 -9.52 7.20
N PHE A 48 9.57 -9.23 8.07
CA PHE A 48 9.91 -10.09 9.20
C PHE A 48 9.00 -9.80 10.39
N TRP A 49 7.92 -10.57 10.55
CA TRP A 49 7.10 -10.55 11.75
C TRP A 49 7.64 -11.56 12.78
N GLN A 50 8.16 -11.11 13.91
CA GLN A 50 8.51 -12.01 15.03
C GLN A 50 7.22 -12.39 15.79
N GLY A 51 6.57 -13.47 15.36
CA GLY A 51 5.33 -13.95 15.98
C GLY A 51 5.01 -15.44 15.84
N GLY A 52 5.87 -16.25 15.21
CA GLY A 52 5.60 -17.70 15.08
C GLY A 52 6.72 -18.49 14.38
N PRO A 53 6.66 -19.83 14.41
CA PRO A 53 7.75 -20.73 14.01
C PRO A 53 8.00 -20.83 12.48
N ALA A 54 7.36 -19.99 11.67
CA ALA A 54 7.56 -19.96 10.22
C ALA A 54 7.61 -18.51 9.73
N THR A 55 8.74 -18.13 9.12
CA THR A 55 8.87 -16.86 8.39
C THR A 55 7.94 -16.92 7.17
N ARG A 56 6.75 -16.31 7.25
CA ARG A 56 5.85 -16.16 6.10
C ARG A 56 6.44 -15.08 5.19
N ARG A 57 6.70 -15.42 3.93
CA ARG A 57 7.05 -14.43 2.89
C ARG A 57 5.76 -13.76 2.45
N ASP A 58 5.50 -12.57 2.97
CA ASP A 58 4.41 -11.73 2.47
C ASP A 58 4.99 -10.79 1.40
N GLU A 59 4.56 -10.97 0.15
CA GLU A 59 4.88 -10.04 -0.93
C GLU A 59 4.04 -8.77 -0.73
N ILE A 60 4.68 -7.60 -0.77
CA ILE A 60 4.01 -6.31 -0.61
C ILE A 60 4.24 -5.41 -1.82
N VAL A 61 3.27 -4.53 -2.08
CA VAL A 61 3.39 -3.42 -3.03
C VAL A 61 3.54 -2.13 -2.26
N ILE A 62 4.55 -1.33 -2.62
CA ILE A 62 4.81 -0.03 -2.01
C ILE A 62 4.38 1.08 -2.97
N PHE A 63 3.54 1.99 -2.50
CA PHE A 63 3.21 3.23 -3.18
C PHE A 63 3.88 4.40 -2.47
N GLU A 64 4.49 5.28 -3.25
CA GLU A 64 5.16 6.48 -2.78
C GLU A 64 4.55 7.72 -3.44
N VAL A 65 4.18 8.71 -2.63
CA VAL A 65 3.77 10.04 -3.13
C VAL A 65 4.47 11.15 -2.35
N MET A 66 4.86 12.20 -3.09
CA MET A 66 5.38 13.43 -2.51
C MET A 66 4.22 14.41 -2.30
N CYS A 67 4.08 14.92 -1.09
CA CYS A 67 3.02 15.88 -0.74
C CYS A 67 3.63 17.15 -0.15
N GLU A 68 3.08 18.32 -0.49
CA GLU A 68 3.53 19.58 0.11
C GLU A 68 3.19 19.65 1.60
N THR A 69 1.95 19.25 1.93
CA THR A 69 1.38 19.19 3.28
C THR A 69 0.71 17.84 3.53
N LEU A 70 0.53 17.49 4.81
CA LEU A 70 -0.21 16.30 5.22
C LEU A 70 -1.65 16.67 5.58
N ASP A 71 -2.58 16.37 4.68
CA ASP A 71 -4.02 16.39 4.97
C ASP A 71 -4.37 15.17 5.83
N GLU A 72 -4.18 15.30 7.15
CA GLU A 72 -4.35 14.21 8.11
C GLU A 72 -5.76 13.57 8.05
N PRO A 73 -6.87 14.33 7.97
CA PRO A 73 -8.20 13.75 7.79
C PRO A 73 -8.29 12.86 6.54
N TRP A 74 -7.75 13.31 5.42
CA TRP A 74 -7.78 12.53 4.18
C TRP A 74 -6.94 11.25 4.30
N TRP A 75 -5.72 11.34 4.83
CA TRP A 75 -4.85 10.18 5.02
C TRP A 75 -5.45 9.14 5.96
N ARG A 76 -6.11 9.60 7.04
CA ARG A 76 -6.83 8.73 7.98
C ARG A 76 -7.98 7.99 7.31
N ALA A 77 -8.80 8.71 6.55
CA ALA A 77 -9.91 8.11 5.81
C ALA A 77 -9.42 7.11 4.75
N ARG A 78 -8.36 7.48 4.00
CA ARG A 78 -7.82 6.61 2.95
C ARG A 78 -7.20 5.34 3.52
N ARG A 79 -6.48 5.43 4.65
CA ARG A 79 -5.98 4.26 5.37
C ARG A 79 -7.11 3.30 5.75
N GLN A 80 -8.21 3.81 6.32
CA GLN A 80 -9.34 2.97 6.72
C GLN A 80 -10.01 2.29 5.52
N ALA A 81 -10.14 3.00 4.39
CA ALA A 81 -10.65 2.40 3.14
C ALA A 81 -9.72 1.29 2.64
N LEU A 82 -8.40 1.52 2.62
CA LEU A 82 -7.42 0.51 2.22
C LEU A 82 -7.46 -0.73 3.14
N GLU A 83 -7.59 -0.55 4.45
CA GLU A 83 -7.73 -1.66 5.40
C GLU A 83 -8.99 -2.51 5.16
N ALA A 84 -10.05 -1.91 4.63
CA ALA A 84 -11.27 -2.62 4.24
C ALA A 84 -11.17 -3.28 2.86
N GLU A 85 -10.46 -2.66 1.93
CA GLU A 85 -10.24 -3.15 0.55
C GLU A 85 -9.23 -4.31 0.49
N PHE A 86 -8.17 -4.27 1.32
CA PHE A 86 -7.05 -5.21 1.33
C PHE A 86 -7.02 -6.06 2.60
N ARG A 87 -8.12 -6.78 2.87
CA ARG A 87 -8.28 -7.62 4.06
C ARG A 87 -8.05 -9.09 3.75
#